data_AF-A0A6S7J503-F1
#
_entry.id   AF-A0A6S7J503-F1
#
_cell.length_a   1.000
_cell.length_b   1.000
_cell.length_c   1.000
_cell.angle_alpha   90.00
_cell.angle_beta   90.00
_cell.angle_gamma   90.00
#
_symmetry.space_group_name_H-M   'P 1'
#
loop_
_entity.id
_entity.type
_entity.pdbx_description
1 polymer ?
#
loop_
_entity_poly.entity_id
_entity_poly.type
_entity_poly.pdbx_seq_one_letter_code
_entity_poly.pdbx_strand_id
1 'polypeptide(L)'
;NEIFVSPSGILKESVESSSLFVCDIQGNHLDGPPASLNMKESSCTPMFMNGYRKRAAGAVFHIHSMNAVMATLLFPGKEFRISHQQMIKIIVNCKTGRNYG
;
A
#
# COMPACT_ATOMS: atom_id res chain seq x y z
N ASN A 1 -9.24 15.35 -5.04
CA ASN A 1 -9.11 13.98 -4.50
C ASN A 1 -8.16 14.00 -3.32
N GLU A 2 -8.68 13.58 -2.18
CA GLU A 2 -7.94 13.41 -0.93
C GLU A 2 -7.51 11.95 -0.81
N ILE A 3 -6.31 11.73 -0.29
CA ILE A 3 -5.77 10.40 0.00
C ILE A 3 -5.57 10.31 1.51
N PHE A 4 -6.20 9.31 2.11
CA PHE A 4 -6.12 9.05 3.54
C PHE A 4 -4.99 8.08 3.84
N VAL A 5 -4.14 8.45 4.79
CA VAL A 5 -2.94 7.70 5.17
C VAL A 5 -2.99 7.39 6.65
N SER A 6 -2.89 6.11 6.99
CA SER A 6 -2.80 5.68 8.38
C SER A 6 -1.51 6.15 9.06
N PRO A 7 -1.56 6.52 10.35
CA PRO A 7 -0.37 6.91 11.11
C PRO A 7 0.63 5.75 11.23
N SER A 8 1.89 6.11 11.40
CA SER A 8 2.98 5.18 11.71
C SER A 8 3.01 4.87 13.21
N GLY A 9 3.48 3.68 13.57
CA GLY A 9 3.74 3.31 14.96
C GLY A 9 2.52 2.92 15.79
N ILE A 10 1.32 2.89 15.21
CA ILE A 10 0.14 2.29 15.83
C ILE A 10 -0.28 1.00 15.14
N LEU A 11 -0.89 0.13 15.92
CA LEU A 11 -1.55 -1.08 15.47
C LEU A 11 -2.67 -0.72 14.49
N LYS A 12 -2.73 -1.40 13.34
CA LYS A 12 -3.65 -1.04 12.24
C LYS A 12 -5.12 -1.30 12.60
N GLU A 13 -5.35 -2.24 13.50
CA GLU A 13 -6.63 -2.55 14.10
C GLU A 13 -7.14 -1.49 15.11
N SER A 14 -6.25 -0.59 15.57
CA SER A 14 -6.57 0.48 16.52
C SER A 14 -6.59 1.87 15.86
N VAL A 15 -6.63 1.93 14.52
CA VAL A 15 -6.66 3.20 13.78
C VAL A 15 -8.05 3.83 13.92
N GLU A 16 -8.10 5.04 14.47
CA GLU A 16 -9.31 5.86 14.49
C GLU A 16 -9.31 6.89 13.35
N SER A 17 -10.49 7.35 12.93
CA SER A 17 -10.61 8.37 11.88
C SER A 17 -9.88 9.67 12.24
N SER A 18 -9.88 10.05 13.52
CA SER A 18 -9.17 11.21 14.07
C SER A 18 -7.64 11.13 13.97
N SER A 19 -7.11 9.93 13.72
CA SER A 19 -5.67 9.66 13.64
C SER A 19 -5.10 9.67 12.21
N LEU A 20 -5.96 9.82 11.20
CA LEU A 20 -5.58 9.76 9.79
C LEU A 20 -4.91 11.04 9.32
N PHE A 21 -3.90 10.88 8.46
CA PHE A 21 -3.31 11.96 7.68
C PHE A 21 -4.02 12.07 6.33
N VAL A 22 -4.10 13.28 5.80
CA VAL A 22 -4.69 13.58 4.51
C VAL A 22 -3.65 14.24 3.61
N CYS A 23 -3.48 13.73 2.40
CA CYS A 23 -2.60 14.30 1.40
C CYS A 23 -3.26 14.38 0.02
N ASP A 24 -2.73 15.24 -0.84
CA ASP A 24 -3.15 15.33 -2.24
C ASP A 24 -2.44 14.29 -3.13
N ILE A 25 -2.81 14.24 -4.42
CA ILE A 25 -2.16 13.33 -5.38
C ILE A 25 -0.67 13.63 -5.57
N GLN A 26 -0.22 14.85 -5.29
CA GLN A 26 1.19 15.27 -5.32
C GLN A 26 1.94 14.96 -4.01
N GLY A 27 1.24 14.39 -3.03
CA GLY A 27 1.80 14.00 -1.73
C GLY A 27 2.02 15.20 -0.81
N ASN A 28 1.41 16.35 -1.12
CA ASN A 28 1.41 17.50 -0.22
C ASN A 28 0.46 17.21 0.94
N HIS A 29 0.90 17.52 2.15
CA HIS A 29 0.08 17.40 3.35
C HIS A 29 -1.06 18.42 3.31
N LEU A 30 -2.29 17.94 3.53
CA LEU A 30 -3.50 18.77 3.57
C LEU A 30 -4.03 18.91 4.99
N ASP A 31 -4.11 17.80 5.73
CA ASP A 31 -4.64 17.74 7.09
C ASP A 31 -4.11 16.52 7.84
N GLY A 32 -4.29 16.47 9.15
CA GLY A 32 -3.85 15.35 9.97
C GLY A 32 -4.28 15.42 11.43
N PRO A 33 -3.86 14.45 12.25
CA PRO A 33 -4.19 14.41 13.67
C PRO A 33 -3.68 15.65 14.41
N PRO A 34 -4.32 16.03 15.53
CA PRO A 34 -3.87 17.13 16.38
C PRO A 34 -2.38 17.01 16.73
N ALA A 35 -1.65 18.13 16.62
CA ALA A 35 -0.21 18.17 16.92
C ALA A 35 0.13 17.67 18.33
N SER A 36 -0.80 17.79 19.29
CA SER A 36 -0.66 17.28 20.66
C SER A 36 -0.46 15.76 20.74
N LEU A 37 -0.93 15.00 19.75
CA LEU A 37 -0.79 13.54 19.70
C LEU A 37 0.61 13.08 19.23
N ASN A 38 1.45 14.00 18.72
CA ASN A 38 2.81 13.72 18.22
C ASN A 38 2.87 12.52 17.26
N MET A 39 1.80 12.27 16.50
CA MET A 39 1.74 11.19 15.53
C MET A 39 2.56 11.54 14.28
N LYS A 40 3.09 10.51 13.63
CA LYS A 40 3.85 10.66 12.38
C LYS A 40 3.17 9.91 11.26
N GLU A 41 3.21 10.51 10.08
CA GLU A 41 2.79 9.85 8.86
C GLU A 41 3.67 8.61 8.58
N SER A 42 3.13 7.62 7.88
CA SER A 42 3.89 6.46 7.41
C SER A 42 5.10 6.89 6.57
N SER A 43 6.30 6.41 6.91
CA SER A 43 7.51 6.61 6.10
C SER A 43 7.39 5.99 4.70
N CYS A 44 6.43 5.08 4.50
CA CYS A 44 6.17 4.43 3.21
C CYS A 44 5.27 5.28 2.28
N THR A 45 4.71 6.42 2.71
CA THR A 45 3.83 7.24 1.87
C THR A 45 4.42 7.57 0.50
N PRO A 46 5.69 8.02 0.36
CA PRO A 46 6.26 8.31 -0.96
C PRO A 46 6.26 7.11 -1.91
N MET A 47 6.42 5.89 -1.38
CA MET A 47 6.26 4.67 -2.17
C MET A 47 4.80 4.42 -2.56
N PHE A 48 3.85 4.62 -1.64
CA PHE A 48 2.42 4.43 -1.92
C PHE A 48 1.89 5.39 -2.98
N MET A 49 2.36 6.65 -2.97
CA MET A 49 1.99 7.66 -3.97
C MET A 49 2.34 7.26 -5.40
N ASN A 50 3.34 6.38 -5.61
CA ASN A 50 3.61 5.83 -6.93
C ASN A 50 2.45 4.98 -7.46
N GLY A 51 1.72 4.25 -6.59
CA GLY A 51 0.55 3.48 -6.99
C GLY A 51 -0.55 4.39 -7.53
N TYR A 52 -0.87 5.44 -6.77
CA TYR A 52 -1.86 6.44 -7.17
C TYR A 52 -1.46 7.15 -8.48
N ARG A 53 -0.22 7.64 -8.60
CA ARG A 53 0.23 8.42 -9.78
C ARG A 53 0.48 7.57 -11.02
N LYS A 54 1.16 6.42 -10.88
CA LYS A 54 1.65 5.64 -12.03
C LYS A 54 0.67 4.57 -12.48
N ARG A 55 -0.31 4.22 -11.66
CA ARG A 55 -1.27 3.13 -11.95
C ARG A 55 -2.72 3.54 -11.74
N ALA A 56 -3.00 4.82 -11.44
CA ALA A 56 -4.34 5.30 -11.12
C ALA A 56 -5.03 4.44 -10.04
N ALA A 57 -4.25 3.97 -9.05
CA ALA A 57 -4.78 3.13 -7.98
C ALA A 57 -5.84 3.89 -7.18
N GLY A 58 -6.92 3.20 -6.79
CA GLY A 58 -7.93 3.74 -5.87
C GLY A 58 -7.56 3.56 -4.39
N ALA A 59 -6.69 2.59 -4.09
CA ALA A 59 -6.19 2.31 -2.75
C ALA A 59 -4.83 1.58 -2.83
N VAL A 60 -4.04 1.69 -1.77
CA VAL A 60 -2.76 0.97 -1.62
C VAL A 60 -2.74 0.29 -0.25
N PHE A 61 -2.46 -1.02 -0.24
CA PHE A 61 -2.29 -1.80 0.98
C PHE A 61 -0.83 -2.23 1.11
N HIS A 62 -0.29 -2.11 2.32
CA HIS A 62 1.06 -2.55 2.66
C HIS A 62 1.00 -3.47 3.87
N ILE A 63 1.58 -4.66 3.75
CA ILE A 63 1.48 -5.71 4.76
C ILE A 63 2.85 -6.37 4.93
N HIS A 64 3.26 -6.56 6.18
CA HIS A 64 4.43 -7.36 6.54
C HIS A 64 4.05 -8.82 6.74
N SER A 65 3.56 -9.47 5.68
CA SER A 65 3.15 -10.88 5.76
C SER A 65 4.37 -11.79 5.94
N MET A 66 4.31 -12.71 6.90
CA MET A 66 5.33 -13.76 7.05
C MET A 66 5.50 -14.56 5.76
N ASN A 67 4.41 -14.82 5.03
CA ASN A 67 4.46 -15.53 3.75
C ASN A 67 5.21 -14.71 2.67
N ALA A 68 5.06 -13.38 2.66
CA ALA A 68 5.81 -12.52 1.75
C ALA A 68 7.31 -12.53 2.08
N VAL A 69 7.66 -12.46 3.38
CA VAL A 69 9.06 -12.59 3.83
C VAL A 69 9.63 -13.94 3.42
N MET A 70 8.94 -15.04 3.70
CA MET A 70 9.39 -16.38 3.32
C MET A 70 9.54 -16.55 1.81
N ALA A 71 8.63 -15.97 1.01
CA ALA A 71 8.76 -15.98 -0.45
C ALA A 71 10.05 -15.28 -0.91
N THR A 72 10.42 -14.13 -0.31
CA THR A 72 11.67 -13.44 -0.68
C THR A 72 12.93 -14.20 -0.26
N LEU A 73 12.88 -14.97 0.83
CA LEU A 73 14.02 -15.78 1.29
C LEU A 73 14.20 -17.06 0.46
N LEU A 74 13.09 -17.74 0.13
CA LEU A 74 13.11 -18.98 -0.67
C LEU A 74 13.43 -18.72 -2.16
N PHE A 75 13.10 -17.53 -2.66
CA PHE A 75 13.33 -17.11 -4.04
C PHE A 75 14.23 -15.85 -4.06
N PRO A 76 15.54 -15.96 -3.79
CA PRO A 76 16.44 -14.82 -3.59
C PRO A 76 16.78 -14.05 -4.88
N GLY A 77 16.25 -14.48 -6.02
CA GLY A 77 16.36 -13.75 -7.28
C GLY A 77 15.57 -12.45 -7.28
N LYS A 78 15.49 -11.82 -8.45
CA LYS A 78 14.75 -10.56 -8.62
C LYS A 78 13.24 -10.75 -8.75
N GLU A 79 12.78 -12.00 -8.84
CA GLU A 79 11.40 -12.32 -9.20
C GLU A 79 10.89 -13.54 -8.44
N PHE A 80 9.66 -13.42 -7.95
CA PHE A 80 8.84 -14.55 -7.53
C PHE A 80 7.93 -14.98 -8.69
N ARG A 81 7.88 -16.28 -9.00
CA ARG A 81 7.09 -16.83 -10.11
C ARG A 81 6.20 -17.95 -9.60
N ILE A 82 4.93 -17.92 -9.97
CA ILE A 82 3.92 -18.90 -9.58
C ILE A 82 3.01 -19.20 -10.79
N SER A 83 2.53 -20.43 -10.90
CA SER A 83 1.61 -20.87 -11.95
C SER A 83 0.65 -21.95 -11.40
N HIS A 84 -0.38 -22.29 -12.18
CA HIS A 84 -1.36 -23.35 -11.90
C HIS A 84 -2.13 -23.14 -10.57
N GLN A 85 -2.39 -21.90 -10.18
CA GLN A 85 -3.19 -21.55 -9.01
C GLN A 85 -4.41 -20.73 -9.43
N GLN A 86 -5.61 -21.13 -8.96
CA GLN A 86 -6.87 -20.42 -9.26
C GLN A 86 -6.83 -18.95 -8.79
N MET A 87 -6.10 -18.67 -7.70
CA MET A 87 -5.93 -17.32 -7.16
C MET A 87 -5.21 -16.36 -8.12
N ILE A 88 -4.52 -16.85 -9.15
CA ILE A 88 -3.85 -15.98 -10.14
C ILE A 88 -4.88 -15.27 -11.04
N LYS A 89 -6.10 -15.81 -11.17
CA LYS A 89 -7.18 -15.25 -12.02
C LYS A 89 -7.71 -13.90 -11.58
N ILE A 90 -7.43 -13.46 -10.36
CA ILE A 90 -7.79 -12.11 -9.90
C ILE A 90 -6.73 -11.07 -10.26
N ILE A 91 -5.55 -11.49 -10.72
CA ILE A 91 -4.46 -10.58 -11.09
C ILE A 91 -4.67 -10.12 -12.53
N VAL A 92 -4.66 -8.80 -12.74
CA VAL A 92 -4.75 -8.18 -14.07
C VAL A 92 -3.37 -8.21 -14.74
N ASN A 93 -3.31 -8.68 -15.99
CA ASN A 93 -2.14 -8.55 -16.84
C ASN A 93 -2.06 -7.12 -17.39
N CYS A 94 -1.07 -6.35 -16.92
CA CYS A 94 -0.89 -4.95 -17.32
C CYS A 94 -0.59 -4.74 -18.82
N LYS A 95 -0.17 -5.77 -19.57
CA LYS A 95 0.09 -5.67 -21.01
C LYS A 95 -1.16 -5.87 -21.84
N THR A 96 -2.04 -6.79 -21.42
CA THR A 96 -3.25 -7.14 -22.18
C THR A 96 -4.51 -6.50 -21.63
N GLY A 97 -4.46 -5.94 -20.40
CA GLY A 97 -5.61 -5.39 -19.69
C GLY A 97 -6.63 -6.44 -19.23
N ARG A 98 -6.29 -7.74 -19.33
CA ARG A 98 -7.17 -8.86 -18.97
C ARG A 98 -6.58 -9.65 -17.80
N ASN A 99 -7.43 -10.35 -17.06
CA ASN A 99 -6.98 -11.22 -15.98
C ASN A 99 -6.16 -12.41 -16.51
N TYR A 100 -5.24 -12.92 -15.69
CA TYR A 100 -4.51 -14.16 -15.99
C TYR A 100 -5.46 -15.37 -15.87
N GLY A 101 -6.12 -15.73 -16.98
CA GLY A 101 -7.06 -16.84 -17.10
C GLY A 101 -6.57 -17.95 -18.01
#